data_AF-A0A1J5K3M0-F1
#
_entry.id   AF-A0A1J5K3M0-F1
#
_cell.length_a   1.000
_cell.length_b   1.000
_cell.length_c   1.000
_cell.angle_alpha   90.00
_cell.angle_beta   90.00
_cell.angle_gamma   90.00
#
_symmetry.space_group_name_H-M   'P 1'
#
loop_
_entity.id
_entity.type
_entity.pdbx_description
1 polymer ?
#
loop_
_entity_poly.entity_id
_entity_poly.type
_entity_poly.pdbx_seq_one_letter_code
_entity_poly.pdbx_strand_id
1 'polypeptide(L)'
;MADTVFLKPEEFLMREGEESTNMYYLQSGTLAIYKLKGQAEQQIGTIYAGELVGEMSFLDKKPRSASVKAIQESTLVVVPLEKFQSYLDTQPAWYKALIDTLLDRLRRANTRVKFEI
;
A
#
# COMPACT_ATOMS: atom_id res chain seq x y z
N MET A 1 -18.16 8.28 -8.79
CA MET A 1 -16.84 8.93 -8.87
C MET A 1 -15.89 8.15 -7.98
N ALA A 2 -14.58 8.15 -8.24
CA ALA A 2 -13.63 7.56 -7.30
C ALA A 2 -13.46 8.54 -6.13
N ASP A 3 -13.54 8.06 -4.90
CA ASP A 3 -13.34 8.93 -3.73
C ASP A 3 -11.92 9.47 -3.73
N THR A 4 -11.75 10.71 -3.26
CA THR A 4 -10.46 11.39 -3.22
C THR A 4 -10.08 11.67 -1.77
N VAL A 5 -8.84 11.36 -1.41
CA VAL A 5 -8.24 11.63 -0.10
C VAL A 5 -7.21 12.73 -0.26
N PHE A 6 -7.30 13.74 0.60
CA PHE A 6 -6.32 14.82 0.68
C PHE A 6 -5.57 14.68 2.00
N LEU A 7 -4.23 14.74 1.93
CA LEU A 7 -3.36 14.66 3.11
C LEU A 7 -2.49 15.91 3.18
N LYS A 8 -2.37 16.45 4.38
CA LYS A 8 -1.38 17.46 4.74
C LYS A 8 -0.07 16.78 5.16
N PRO A 9 1.07 17.50 5.16
CA PRO A 9 2.31 16.98 5.73
C PRO A 9 2.09 16.38 7.12
N GLU A 10 2.75 15.27 7.40
CA GLU A 10 2.67 14.49 8.65
C GLU A 10 1.35 13.74 8.90
N GLU A 11 0.35 13.85 8.02
CA GLU A 11 -0.87 13.04 8.14
C GLU A 11 -0.64 11.61 7.66
N PHE A 12 -1.16 10.65 8.43
CA PHE A 12 -1.11 9.22 8.09
C PHE A 12 -2.23 8.88 7.12
N LEU A 13 -1.86 8.22 6.01
CA LEU A 13 -2.81 7.56 5.13
C LEU A 13 -3.31 6.24 5.73
N MET A 14 -2.39 5.50 6.35
CA MET A 14 -2.63 4.19 6.96
C MET A 14 -1.52 3.88 7.97
N ARG A 15 -1.81 3.01 8.94
CA ARG A 15 -0.83 2.53 9.93
C ARG A 15 -0.56 1.05 9.79
N GLU A 16 0.67 0.63 10.08
CA GLU A 16 1.06 -0.78 10.16
C GLU A 16 0.09 -1.54 11.08
N GLY A 17 -0.39 -2.70 10.63
CA GLY A 17 -1.33 -3.54 11.38
C GLY A 17 -2.81 -3.17 11.27
N GLU A 18 -3.18 -2.06 10.62
CA GLU A 18 -4.59 -1.76 10.37
C GLU A 18 -5.24 -2.79 9.43
N GLU A 19 -6.50 -3.15 9.73
CA GLU A 19 -7.31 -4.11 8.95
C GLU A 19 -7.95 -3.49 7.69
N SER A 20 -7.81 -2.19 7.48
CA SER A 20 -8.31 -1.53 6.27
C SER A 20 -7.61 -2.08 5.03
N THR A 21 -8.39 -2.40 4.00
CA THR A 21 -7.89 -3.02 2.76
C THR A 21 -7.99 -2.11 1.54
N ASN A 22 -8.32 -0.82 1.67
CA ASN A 22 -8.37 0.08 0.51
C ASN A 22 -7.01 0.21 -0.20
N MET A 23 -7.03 0.36 -1.52
CA MET A 23 -5.86 0.72 -2.32
C MET A 23 -6.02 2.14 -2.83
N TYR A 24 -4.91 2.85 -2.95
CA TYR A 24 -4.89 4.25 -3.37
C TYR A 24 -3.92 4.43 -4.54
N TYR A 25 -4.26 5.31 -5.46
CA TYR A 25 -3.34 5.84 -6.46
C TYR A 25 -2.90 7.24 -6.04
N LEU A 26 -1.59 7.46 -5.89
CA LEU A 26 -1.06 8.77 -5.54
C LEU A 26 -1.06 9.67 -6.77
N GLN A 27 -2.04 10.56 -6.86
CA GLN A 27 -2.19 11.46 -8.01
C GLN A 27 -1.16 12.61 -7.97
N SER A 28 -0.89 13.15 -6.78
CA SER A 28 0.13 14.17 -6.55
C SER A 28 0.67 14.10 -5.12
N GLY A 29 1.90 14.56 -4.92
CA GLY A 29 2.54 14.56 -3.61
C GLY A 29 3.63 13.48 -3.45
N THR A 30 4.06 13.30 -2.20
CA THR A 30 5.11 12.35 -1.82
C THR A 30 4.80 11.80 -0.44
N LEU A 31 4.90 10.48 -0.29
CA LEU A 31 4.66 9.79 0.99
C LEU A 31 5.93 9.06 1.44
N ALA A 32 6.09 8.93 2.76
CA ALA A 32 7.12 8.10 3.38
C ALA A 32 6.49 6.83 3.97
N ILE A 33 7.19 5.71 3.80
CA ILE A 33 6.82 4.41 4.36
C ILE A 33 7.62 4.21 5.64
N TYR A 34 6.92 3.93 6.75
CA TYR A 34 7.51 3.69 8.05
C TYR A 34 7.19 2.29 8.55
N LYS A 35 8.14 1.69 9.28
CA LYS A 35 7.98 0.39 9.93
C LYS A 35 8.38 0.49 11.39
N LEU A 36 7.69 -0.24 12.25
CA LEU A 36 8.08 -0.33 13.65
C LEU A 36 9.33 -1.21 13.80
N LYS A 37 10.39 -0.67 14.44
CA LYS A 37 11.58 -1.42 14.87
C LYS A 37 11.76 -1.21 16.38
N GLY A 38 11.28 -2.19 17.17
CA GLY A 38 11.21 -2.05 18.63
C GLY A 38 10.17 -0.99 19.03
N GLN A 39 10.61 0.10 19.66
CA GLN A 39 9.75 1.23 20.05
C GLN A 39 9.84 2.43 19.10
N ALA A 40 10.68 2.37 18.07
CA ALA A 40 10.88 3.48 17.13
C ALA A 40 10.31 3.17 15.74
N GLU A 41 9.80 4.21 15.06
CA GLU A 41 9.47 4.14 13.65
C GLU A 41 10.72 4.44 12.80
N GLN A 42 10.99 3.59 11.82
CA GLN A 42 12.07 3.79 10.85
C GLN A 42 11.47 3.98 9.45
N GLN A 43 11.91 5.01 8.74
CA GLN A 43 11.56 5.18 7.33
C GLN A 43 12.29 4.12 6.49
N ILE A 44 11.54 3.37 5.70
CA ILE A 44 12.05 2.26 4.87
C ILE A 44 11.86 2.49 3.37
N GLY A 45 11.20 3.58 2.98
CA GLY A 45 10.95 3.88 1.58
C GLY A 45 10.18 5.19 1.39
N THR A 46 10.01 5.54 0.12
CA THR A 46 9.30 6.74 -0.34
C THR A 46 8.44 6.35 -1.52
N ILE A 47 7.25 6.94 -1.60
CA ILE A 47 6.27 6.75 -2.67
C ILE A 47 6.08 8.10 -3.36
N TYR A 48 6.14 8.09 -4.69
CA TYR A 48 6.01 9.25 -5.56
C TYR A 48 4.71 9.21 -6.36
N ALA A 49 4.29 10.37 -6.86
CA ALA A 49 3.12 10.48 -7.72
C ALA A 49 3.20 9.51 -8.90
N GLY A 50 2.07 8.86 -9.22
CA GLY A 50 2.00 7.79 -10.21
C GLY A 50 2.04 6.38 -9.63
N GLU A 51 2.39 6.22 -8.35
CA GLU A 51 2.49 4.91 -7.70
C GLU A 51 1.19 4.51 -6.96
N LEU A 52 1.02 3.20 -6.78
CA LEU A 52 -0.04 2.63 -5.95
C LEU A 52 0.42 2.50 -4.50
N VAL A 53 -0.53 2.59 -3.58
CA VAL A 53 -0.30 2.47 -2.14
C VAL A 53 -1.35 1.57 -1.52
N GLY A 54 -0.90 0.62 -0.70
CA GLY A 54 -1.79 -0.27 0.04
C GLY A 54 -2.35 -1.42 -0.80
N GLU A 55 -1.80 -1.62 -2.00
CA GLU A 55 -2.11 -2.70 -2.94
C GLU A 55 -1.90 -4.09 -2.33
N MET A 56 -0.90 -4.24 -1.46
CA MET A 56 -0.60 -5.54 -0.86
C MET A 56 -1.77 -6.05 -0.02
N SER A 57 -2.21 -5.24 0.95
CA SER A 57 -3.34 -5.56 1.83
C SER A 57 -4.66 -5.64 1.09
N PHE A 58 -4.83 -4.83 0.04
CA PHE A 58 -6.00 -4.89 -0.82
C PHE A 58 -6.11 -6.24 -1.55
N LEU A 59 -5.00 -6.73 -2.10
CA LEU A 59 -4.98 -7.93 -2.93
C LEU A 59 -5.01 -9.22 -2.10
N ASP A 60 -4.24 -9.29 -1.00
CA ASP A 60 -4.12 -10.52 -0.21
C ASP A 60 -4.92 -10.52 1.09
N LYS A 61 -5.64 -9.43 1.38
CA LYS A 61 -6.54 -9.26 2.54
C LYS A 61 -5.84 -9.42 3.89
N LYS A 62 -4.54 -9.17 3.97
CA LYS A 62 -3.79 -9.13 5.23
C LYS A 62 -3.68 -7.70 5.76
N PRO A 63 -3.44 -7.50 7.07
CA PRO A 63 -3.21 -6.18 7.64
C PRO A 63 -2.11 -5.38 6.94
N ARG A 64 -2.14 -4.06 7.07
CA ARG A 64 -1.14 -3.15 6.49
C ARG A 64 0.28 -3.57 6.90
N SER A 65 1.17 -3.70 5.91
CA SER A 65 2.55 -4.13 6.12
C SER A 65 3.48 -3.07 6.69
N ALA A 66 3.06 -1.80 6.66
CA ALA A 66 3.81 -0.63 7.07
C ALA A 66 2.85 0.56 7.25
N SER A 67 3.28 1.56 8.01
CA SER A 67 2.61 2.86 8.08
C SER A 67 3.01 3.72 6.87
N VAL A 68 2.10 4.56 6.39
CA VAL A 68 2.38 5.51 5.32
C VAL A 68 1.91 6.90 5.74
N LYS A 69 2.81 7.88 5.61
CA LYS A 69 2.59 9.26 6.03
C LYS A 69 2.97 10.22 4.92
N ALA A 70 2.20 11.30 4.77
CA ALA A 70 2.50 12.34 3.80
C ALA A 70 3.72 13.16 4.21
N ILE A 71 4.65 13.37 3.28
CA ILE A 71 5.81 14.27 3.46
C ILE A 71 5.43 15.70 3.06
N GLN A 72 4.55 15.82 2.08
CA GLN A 72 4.02 17.09 1.58
C GLN A 72 2.52 16.96 1.31
N GLU A 73 1.85 18.06 0.97
CA GLU A 73 0.46 18.02 0.51
C GLU A 73 0.30 17.00 -0.62
N SER A 74 -0.63 16.07 -0.43
CA SER A 74 -0.79 14.90 -1.29
C SER A 74 -2.26 14.65 -1.61
N THR A 75 -2.53 14.26 -2.86
CA THR A 75 -3.87 13.87 -3.32
C THR A 75 -3.84 12.44 -3.79
N LEU A 76 -4.76 11.63 -3.25
CA LEU A 76 -4.90 10.23 -3.59
C LEU A 76 -6.29 9.91 -4.08
N VAL A 77 -6.37 9.02 -5.05
CA VAL A 77 -7.64 8.47 -5.56
C VAL A 77 -7.82 7.08 -4.99
N VAL A 78 -8.97 6.84 -4.35
CA VAL A 78 -9.34 5.52 -3.83
C VAL A 78 -9.71 4.61 -5.00
N VAL A 79 -9.12 3.42 -5.05
CA VAL A 79 -9.46 2.38 -6.02
C VAL A 79 -10.52 1.45 -5.41
N PRO A 80 -11.77 1.43 -5.92
CA PRO A 80 -12.84 0.62 -5.33
C PRO A 80 -12.59 -0.88 -5.47
N LEU A 81 -12.73 -1.61 -4.36
CA LEU A 81 -12.51 -3.06 -4.31
C LEU A 81 -13.44 -3.82 -5.25
N GLU A 82 -14.73 -3.47 -5.31
CA GLU A 82 -15.69 -4.23 -6.13
C GLU A 82 -15.38 -4.11 -7.62
N LYS A 83 -14.92 -2.94 -8.08
CA LYS A 83 -14.57 -2.72 -9.48
C LYS A 83 -13.33 -3.50 -9.88
N PHE A 84 -12.34 -3.55 -9.00
CA PHE A 84 -11.13 -4.33 -9.27
C PHE A 84 -11.40 -5.83 -9.24
N GLN A 85 -12.16 -6.31 -8.25
CA GLN A 85 -12.49 -7.73 -8.12
C GLN A 85 -13.30 -8.23 -9.32
N SER A 86 -14.33 -7.48 -9.71
CA SER A 86 -15.13 -7.83 -10.90
C SER A 86 -14.28 -7.86 -12.18
N TYR A 87 -13.29 -6.99 -12.32
CA TYR A 87 -12.33 -7.06 -13.41
C TYR A 87 -11.43 -8.30 -13.31
N LEU A 88 -10.87 -8.60 -12.14
CA LEU A 88 -10.03 -9.79 -11.94
C LEU A 88 -10.77 -11.09 -12.26
N ASP A 89 -12.06 -11.17 -11.94
CA ASP A 89 -12.87 -12.36 -12.17
C ASP A 89 -13.10 -12.63 -13.67
N THR A 90 -12.89 -11.64 -14.54
CA THR A 90 -12.90 -11.81 -16.01
C THR A 90 -11.58 -12.30 -16.59
N GLN A 91 -10.51 -12.33 -15.79
CA GLN A 91 -9.17 -12.70 -16.26
C GLN A 91 -8.93 -14.21 -16.18
N PRO A 92 -8.02 -14.77 -17.01
CA PRO A 92 -7.61 -16.15 -16.90
C PRO A 92 -7.03 -16.49 -15.51
N ALA A 93 -7.21 -17.73 -15.06
CA ALA A 93 -6.75 -18.18 -13.74
C ALA A 93 -5.25 -17.93 -13.47
N TRP A 94 -4.41 -18.01 -14.51
CA TRP A 94 -2.97 -17.75 -14.38
C TRP A 94 -2.64 -16.30 -14.03
N TYR A 95 -3.50 -15.33 -14.39
CA TYR A 95 -3.29 -13.91 -14.09
C TYR A 95 -3.38 -13.64 -12.59
N LYS A 96 -4.40 -14.21 -11.95
CA LYS A 96 -4.54 -14.17 -10.49
C LYS A 96 -3.36 -14.87 -9.81
N ALA A 97 -2.99 -16.06 -10.30
CA ALA A 97 -1.85 -16.79 -9.75
C ALA A 97 -0.52 -16.01 -9.87
N LEU A 98 -0.33 -15.25 -10.95
CA LEU A 98 0.83 -14.38 -11.13
C LEU A 98 0.84 -13.26 -10.08
N ILE A 99 -0.28 -12.55 -9.89
CA ILE A 99 -0.41 -11.48 -8.89
C ILE A 99 -0.11 -12.03 -7.49
N ASP A 100 -0.78 -13.11 -7.09
CA ASP A 100 -0.60 -13.73 -5.78
C ASP A 100 0.87 -14.15 -5.55
N THR A 101 1.51 -14.72 -6.58
CA THR A 101 2.93 -15.12 -6.52
C THR A 101 3.86 -13.93 -6.34
N LEU A 102 3.65 -12.84 -7.08
CA LEU A 102 4.47 -11.64 -7.00
C LEU A 102 4.32 -10.95 -5.65
N LEU A 103 3.09 -10.84 -5.14
CA LEU A 103 2.81 -10.26 -3.82
C LEU A 103 3.46 -11.04 -2.70
N ASP A 104 3.36 -12.36 -2.73
CA ASP A 104 3.96 -13.23 -1.71
C ASP A 104 5.49 -13.14 -1.73
N ARG A 105 6.10 -13.05 -2.93
CA ARG A 105 7.54 -12.79 -3.07
C ARG A 105 7.92 -11.41 -2.52
N LEU A 106 7.15 -10.36 -2.82
CA LEU A 106 7.41 -9.01 -2.33
C LEU A 106 7.30 -8.94 -0.80
N ARG A 107 6.31 -9.59 -0.19
CA ARG A 107 6.19 -9.70 1.28
C ARG A 107 7.41 -10.36 1.90
N ARG A 108 7.86 -11.47 1.33
CA ARG A 108 9.05 -12.18 1.83
C ARG A 108 10.30 -11.31 1.72
N ALA A 109 10.50 -10.61 0.60
CA ALA A 109 11.61 -9.69 0.42
C ALA A 109 11.58 -8.57 1.48
N ASN A 110 10.42 -7.92 1.67
CA ASN A 110 10.24 -6.84 2.64
C ASN A 110 10.29 -7.30 4.11
N THR A 111 10.15 -8.60 4.37
CA THR A 111 10.29 -9.18 5.72
C THR A 111 11.75 -9.52 6.02
N ARG A 112 12.56 -9.93 5.03
CA ARG A 112 13.98 -10.27 5.23
C ARG A 112 14.84 -9.05 5.57
N VAL A 113 14.51 -7.87 5.05
CA VAL A 113 15.16 -6.60 5.44
C VAL A 113 15.01 -6.29 6.95
N LYS A 114 14.10 -6.97 7.68
CA LYS A 114 13.97 -6.82 9.14
C LYS A 114 15.14 -7.41 9.95
N PHE A 115 16.03 -8.21 9.35
CA PHE A 115 17.03 -9.00 10.09
C PHE A 115 18.50 -8.67 9.81
N GLU A 116 18.80 -7.71 8.93
CA GLU A 116 20.17 -7.28 8.66
C GLU A 116 20.26 -5.78 8.97
N ILE A 117 21.23 -5.42 9.82
CA ILE A 117 21.52 -4.10 10.46
C ILE A 117 20.96 -3.95 11.87
#